data_AF-A0A5A7QLN0-F1
#
_entry.id   AF-A0A5A7QLN0-F1
#
_cell.length_a   1.000
_cell.length_b   1.000
_cell.length_c   1.000
_cell.angle_alpha   90.00
_cell.angle_beta   90.00
_cell.angle_gamma   90.00
#
_symmetry.space_group_name_H-M   'P 1'
#
loop_
_entity.id
_entity.type
_entity.pdbx_description
1 polymer ?
#
loop_
_entity_poly.entity_id
_entity_poly.type
_entity_poly.pdbx_seq_one_letter_code
_entity_poly.pdbx_strand_id
1 'polypeptide(L)'
;MASSVKYVRVPPNSASLTEARQRVFEFFKTACRSIPTIMEIYTLDDVTSPSQLRSVISSEIRKNAHVTNPKVIDMLLFKGTEELSNIVEHAKQRHHILGQYVLGRDGLSQDLETKDQGASDFLKNFYKSNYF
;
A
#
# COMPACT_ATOMS: atom_id res chain seq x y z
N MET A 1 17.90 -14.77 8.04
CA MET A 1 16.58 -15.38 7.78
C MET A 1 16.30 -15.25 6.29
N ALA A 2 16.12 -16.37 5.59
CA ALA A 2 16.27 -16.52 4.15
C ALA A 2 15.32 -15.64 3.31
N SER A 3 15.87 -14.93 2.33
CA SER A 3 15.11 -14.23 1.27
C SER A 3 14.22 -15.24 0.53
N SER A 4 12.94 -15.27 0.89
CA SER A 4 11.92 -16.07 0.19
C SER A 4 11.23 -15.29 -0.92
N VAL A 5 11.60 -14.02 -1.15
CA VAL A 5 11.18 -13.32 -2.36
C VAL A 5 12.12 -13.75 -3.48
N LYS A 6 11.92 -14.99 -3.95
CA LYS A 6 12.53 -15.49 -5.18
C LYS A 6 12.36 -14.42 -6.24
N TYR A 7 13.43 -14.09 -6.97
CA TYR A 7 13.48 -13.18 -8.12
C TYR A 7 12.10 -12.97 -8.73
N VAL A 8 11.61 -11.72 -8.70
CA VAL A 8 10.33 -11.33 -9.26
C VAL A 8 10.33 -11.64 -10.76
N ARG A 9 9.99 -12.88 -11.12
CA ARG A 9 9.77 -13.28 -12.50
C ARG A 9 8.35 -12.90 -12.86
N VAL A 10 8.16 -12.40 -14.08
CA VAL A 10 6.83 -12.14 -14.63
C VAL A 10 6.03 -13.44 -14.57
N PRO A 11 4.98 -13.53 -13.73
CA PRO A 11 4.16 -14.73 -13.67
C PRO A 11 3.46 -14.95 -15.02
N PRO A 12 3.18 -16.20 -15.40
CA PRO A 12 2.35 -16.45 -16.58
C PRO A 12 0.98 -15.78 -16.38
N ASN A 13 0.45 -15.10 -17.39
CA ASN A 13 -0.84 -14.44 -17.32
C ASN A 13 -1.93 -15.42 -16.87
N SER A 14 -2.75 -15.00 -15.91
CA SER A 14 -3.89 -15.76 -15.42
C SER A 14 -4.88 -16.00 -16.57
N ALA A 15 -5.32 -17.25 -16.71
CA ALA A 15 -6.27 -17.65 -17.74
C ALA A 15 -7.70 -17.19 -17.42
N SER A 16 -7.99 -16.95 -16.14
CA SER A 16 -9.33 -16.54 -15.66
C SER A 16 -9.25 -15.55 -14.50
N LEU A 17 -10.37 -14.87 -14.23
CA LEU A 17 -10.51 -13.97 -13.08
C LEU A 17 -10.38 -14.74 -11.76
N THR A 18 -10.89 -15.97 -11.69
CA THR A 18 -10.78 -16.84 -10.51
C THR A 18 -9.33 -17.14 -10.17
N GLU A 19 -8.50 -17.45 -11.17
CA GLU A 19 -7.07 -17.68 -10.98
C GLU A 19 -6.36 -16.41 -10.50
N ALA A 20 -6.64 -15.27 -11.14
CA ALA A 20 -6.08 -13.98 -10.72
C ALA A 20 -6.45 -13.66 -9.26
N ARG A 21 -7.72 -13.89 -8.88
CA ARG A 21 -8.21 -13.67 -7.51
C ARG A 21 -7.50 -14.59 -6.49
N GLN A 22 -7.25 -15.85 -6.84
CA GLN A 22 -6.50 -16.75 -5.98
C GLN A 22 -5.08 -16.24 -5.73
N ARG A 23 -4.40 -15.77 -6.78
CA ARG A 23 -3.06 -15.15 -6.67
C ARG A 23 -3.06 -13.88 -5.83
N VAL A 24 -4.12 -13.05 -5.92
CA VAL A 24 -4.29 -11.89 -5.03
C VAL A 24 -4.31 -12.32 -3.56
N PHE A 25 -5.03 -13.38 -3.22
CA PHE A 25 -5.07 -13.88 -1.83
C PHE A 25 -3.73 -14.46 -1.37
N GLU A 26 -2.99 -15.12 -2.25
CA GLU A 26 -1.64 -15.62 -1.95
C GLU A 26 -0.66 -14.48 -1.71
N PHE A 27 -0.71 -13.43 -2.53
CA PHE A 27 0.04 -12.20 -2.31
C PHE A 27 -0.31 -11.55 -0.97
N PHE A 28 -1.61 -11.37 -0.68
CA PHE A 28 -2.06 -10.79 0.59
C PHE A 28 -1.54 -11.56 1.80
N LYS A 29 -1.59 -12.90 1.77
CA LYS A 29 -1.05 -13.75 2.84
C LYS A 29 0.46 -13.58 2.98
N THR A 30 1.19 -13.53 1.86
CA THR A 30 2.65 -13.33 1.84
C THR A 30 3.03 -11.98 2.44
N ALA A 31 2.39 -10.91 2.00
CA ALA A 31 2.59 -9.56 2.53
C ALA A 31 2.25 -9.49 4.03
N CYS A 32 1.15 -10.11 4.48
CA CYS A 32 0.80 -10.13 5.91
C CYS A 32 1.80 -10.90 6.77
N ARG A 33 2.47 -11.91 6.22
CA ARG A 33 3.49 -12.70 6.91
C ARG A 33 4.85 -12.02 6.97
N SER A 34 5.15 -11.08 6.06
CA SER A 34 6.40 -10.31 6.11
C SER A 34 6.33 -9.12 7.06
N ILE A 35 5.15 -8.70 7.50
CA ILE A 35 4.97 -7.54 8.41
C ILE A 35 5.87 -7.59 9.65
N PRO A 36 6.00 -8.70 10.42
CA PRO A 36 6.89 -8.72 11.58
C PRO A 36 8.33 -8.34 11.22
N THR A 37 8.84 -8.86 10.11
CA THR A 37 10.17 -8.50 9.59
C THR A 37 10.24 -7.04 9.17
N ILE A 38 9.20 -6.49 8.53
CA ILE A 38 9.15 -5.08 8.13
C ILE A 38 9.14 -4.16 9.36
N MET A 39 8.40 -4.52 10.42
CA MET A 39 8.37 -3.79 11.69
C MET A 39 9.76 -3.69 12.29
N GLU A 40 10.51 -4.81 12.33
CA GLU A 40 11.87 -4.87 12.84
C GLU A 40 12.86 -4.07 11.97
N ILE A 41 12.87 -4.29 10.66
CA ILE A 41 13.80 -3.66 9.70
C ILE A 41 13.70 -2.13 9.76
N TYR A 42 12.48 -1.61 9.88
CA TYR A 42 12.22 -0.18 9.85
C TYR A 42 11.93 0.42 11.22
N THR A 43 11.94 -0.37 12.30
CA THR A 43 11.70 0.05 13.69
C THR A 43 10.33 0.73 13.90
N LEU A 44 9.26 0.19 13.31
CA LEU A 44 7.97 0.88 13.17
C LEU A 44 7.06 0.85 14.42
N ASP A 45 7.49 0.24 15.52
CA ASP A 45 6.68 0.01 16.72
C ASP A 45 6.22 1.30 17.42
N ASP A 46 6.90 2.41 17.19
CA ASP A 46 6.61 3.73 17.75
C ASP A 46 5.48 4.48 17.01
N VAL A 47 5.17 4.08 15.78
CA VAL A 47 4.28 4.84 14.87
C VAL A 47 3.08 4.04 14.38
N THR A 48 3.17 2.71 14.33
CA THR A 48 2.09 1.87 13.82
C THR A 48 2.09 0.49 14.46
N SER A 49 0.99 -0.24 14.30
CA SER A 49 0.87 -1.63 14.72
C SER A 49 0.85 -2.59 13.53
N PRO A 50 1.22 -3.87 13.72
CA PRO A 50 1.06 -4.88 12.68
C PRO A 50 -0.38 -5.00 12.15
N SER A 51 -1.38 -4.73 13.00
CA SER A 51 -2.80 -4.74 12.63
C SER A 51 -3.16 -3.61 11.66
N GLN A 52 -2.64 -2.40 11.92
CA GLN A 52 -2.81 -1.26 11.03
C GLN A 52 -2.16 -1.52 9.67
N LEU A 53 -0.92 -2.05 9.64
CA LEU A 53 -0.26 -2.38 8.38
C LEU A 53 -1.02 -3.45 7.57
N ARG A 54 -1.59 -4.48 8.21
CA ARG A 54 -2.48 -5.44 7.51
C ARG A 54 -3.70 -4.75 6.90
N SER A 55 -4.28 -3.80 7.63
CA SER A 55 -5.43 -3.02 7.17
C SER A 55 -5.06 -2.14 5.97
N VAL A 56 -3.87 -1.52 5.99
CA VAL A 56 -3.33 -0.74 4.87
C VAL A 56 -3.15 -1.60 3.62
N ILE A 57 -2.48 -2.75 3.72
CA ILE A 57 -2.32 -3.70 2.59
C ILE A 57 -3.70 -4.09 2.03
N SER A 58 -4.65 -4.39 2.92
CA SER A 58 -6.01 -4.75 2.54
C SER A 58 -6.74 -3.59 1.83
N SER A 59 -6.49 -2.34 2.24
CA SER A 59 -7.04 -1.15 1.58
C SER A 59 -6.43 -0.94 0.18
N GLU A 60 -5.11 -1.10 0.02
CA GLU A 60 -4.44 -0.95 -1.28
C GLU A 60 -4.93 -1.96 -2.31
N ILE A 61 -5.14 -3.21 -1.90
CA ILE A 61 -5.73 -4.24 -2.77
C ILE A 61 -7.16 -3.84 -3.14
N ARG A 62 -7.96 -3.35 -2.19
CA ARG A 62 -9.36 -2.96 -2.44
C ARG A 62 -9.51 -1.72 -3.31
N LYS A 63 -8.55 -0.78 -3.34
CA LYS A 63 -8.58 0.37 -4.27
C LYS A 63 -8.73 -0.08 -5.73
N ASN A 64 -8.19 -1.25 -6.06
CA ASN A 64 -8.23 -1.82 -7.41
C ASN A 64 -9.29 -2.93 -7.57
N ALA A 65 -10.22 -3.10 -6.62
CA ALA A 65 -11.22 -4.18 -6.66
C ALA A 65 -12.21 -4.09 -7.84
N HIS A 66 -12.33 -2.92 -8.46
CA HIS A 66 -13.18 -2.68 -9.63
C HIS A 66 -12.57 -3.23 -10.93
N VAL A 67 -11.29 -3.62 -10.93
CA VAL A 67 -10.60 -4.15 -12.11
C VAL A 67 -11.08 -5.57 -12.41
N THR A 68 -11.63 -5.79 -13.61
CA THR A 68 -12.17 -7.09 -14.04
C THR A 68 -11.26 -7.83 -15.01
N ASN A 69 -10.31 -7.14 -15.65
CA ASN A 69 -9.40 -7.75 -16.62
C ASN A 69 -8.28 -8.53 -15.90
N PRO A 70 -8.19 -9.87 -16.04
CA PRO A 70 -7.19 -10.69 -15.33
C PRO A 70 -5.75 -10.26 -15.58
N LYS A 71 -5.41 -9.84 -16.81
CA LYS A 71 -4.05 -9.41 -17.16
C LYS A 71 -3.66 -8.11 -16.44
N VAL A 72 -4.61 -7.21 -16.22
CA VAL A 72 -4.38 -5.98 -15.46
C VAL A 72 -4.19 -6.31 -13.98
N ILE A 73 -4.96 -7.26 -13.45
CA ILE A 73 -4.79 -7.75 -12.07
C ILE A 73 -3.39 -8.37 -11.89
N ASP A 74 -2.93 -9.20 -12.83
CA ASP A 74 -1.58 -9.79 -12.79
C ASP A 74 -0.49 -8.72 -12.82
N MET A 75 -0.65 -7.68 -13.63
CA MET A 75 0.30 -6.56 -13.68
C MET A 75 0.32 -5.77 -12.36
N LEU A 76 -0.84 -5.55 -11.74
CA LEU A 76 -0.92 -4.92 -10.42
C LEU A 76 -0.29 -5.79 -9.34
N LEU A 77 -0.48 -7.12 -9.40
CA LEU A 77 0.17 -8.05 -8.49
C LEU A 77 1.69 -8.08 -8.66
N PHE A 78 2.17 -8.01 -9.90
CA PHE A 78 3.60 -7.90 -10.19
C PHE A 78 4.19 -6.64 -9.52
N LYS A 79 3.56 -5.48 -9.73
CA LYS A 79 3.96 -4.22 -9.08
C LYS A 79 3.92 -4.30 -7.56
N GLY A 80 2.87 -4.91 -6.99
CA GLY A 80 2.76 -5.10 -5.54
C GLY A 80 3.83 -6.05 -4.98
N THR A 81 4.20 -7.08 -5.74
CA THR A 81 5.26 -8.03 -5.37
C THR A 81 6.64 -7.37 -5.42
N GLU A 82 6.91 -6.59 -6.46
CA GLU A 82 8.13 -5.79 -6.59
C GLU A 82 8.26 -4.78 -5.44
N GLU A 83 7.18 -4.04 -5.15
CA GLU A 83 7.13 -3.12 -4.02
C GLU A 83 7.40 -3.83 -2.69
N LEU A 84 6.78 -4.98 -2.45
CA LEU A 84 7.02 -5.79 -1.26
C LEU A 84 8.48 -6.27 -1.17
N SER A 85 9.07 -6.68 -2.30
CA SER A 85 10.49 -7.08 -2.37
C SER A 85 11.39 -5.93 -1.95
N ASN A 86 11.17 -4.74 -2.52
CA ASN A 86 11.96 -3.55 -2.21
C ASN A 86 11.91 -3.17 -0.72
N ILE A 87 10.78 -3.42 -0.06
CA ILE A 87 10.61 -3.18 1.38
C ILE A 87 11.32 -4.27 2.20
N VAL A 88 11.09 -5.54 1.89
CA VAL A 88 11.64 -6.67 2.65
C VAL A 88 13.17 -6.77 2.49
N GLU A 89 13.70 -6.42 1.33
CA GLU A 89 15.14 -6.43 1.03
C GLU A 89 15.86 -5.15 1.48
N HIS A 90 15.14 -4.23 2.14
CA HIS A 90 15.69 -2.94 2.57
C HIS A 90 16.25 -2.10 1.40
N ALA A 91 15.64 -2.19 0.22
CA ALA A 91 15.95 -1.29 -0.90
C ALA A 91 15.29 0.10 -0.70
N LYS A 92 14.25 0.18 0.14
CA LYS A 92 13.64 1.45 0.60
C LYS A 92 14.12 1.85 1.99
N GLN A 93 14.01 3.14 2.31
CA GLN A 93 14.28 3.69 3.65
C GLN A 93 13.00 3.91 4.46
N ARG A 94 13.10 3.96 5.80
CA ARG A 94 11.98 4.15 6.75
C ARG A 94 11.01 5.26 6.35
N HIS A 95 11.52 6.43 5.99
CA HIS A 95 10.67 7.58 5.67
C HIS A 95 9.74 7.35 4.45
N HIS A 96 10.13 6.49 3.49
CA HIS A 96 9.26 6.08 2.38
C HIS A 96 8.06 5.29 2.91
N ILE A 97 8.30 4.37 3.85
CA ILE A 97 7.24 3.54 4.45
C ILE A 97 6.27 4.41 5.24
N LEU A 98 6.81 5.33 6.05
CA LEU A 98 6.00 6.24 6.85
C LEU A 98 5.12 7.14 6.00
N GLY A 99 5.71 7.83 5.02
CA GLY A 99 4.99 8.77 4.17
C GLY A 99 3.96 8.09 3.27
N GLN A 100 4.24 6.88 2.80
CA GLN A 100 3.36 6.19 1.85
C GLN A 100 2.25 5.37 2.52
N TYR A 101 2.55 4.72 3.65
CA TYR A 101 1.68 3.67 4.21
C TYR A 101 1.19 3.93 5.64
N VAL A 102 1.83 4.82 6.41
CA VAL A 102 1.47 5.06 7.82
C VAL A 102 0.73 6.38 8.01
N LEU A 103 1.33 7.48 7.56
CA LEU A 103 0.80 8.83 7.78
C LEU A 103 -0.33 9.18 6.81
N GLY A 104 -0.42 8.49 5.66
CA GLY A 104 -1.31 8.85 4.57
C GLY A 104 -0.97 10.21 3.97
N ARG A 105 -1.67 10.58 2.88
CA ARG A 105 -1.51 11.92 2.28
C ARG A 105 -1.99 13.05 3.19
N ASP A 106 -2.89 12.75 4.12
CA ASP A 106 -3.56 13.75 4.96
C ASP A 106 -2.88 13.97 6.33
N GLY A 107 -2.07 13.02 6.81
CA GLY A 107 -1.44 13.11 8.15
C GLY A 107 -0.38 14.21 8.29
N LEU A 108 0.10 14.77 7.19
CA LEU A 108 1.00 15.94 7.20
C LEU A 108 0.25 17.28 7.31
N SER A 109 -1.09 17.29 7.26
CA SER A 109 -1.90 18.52 7.16
C SER A 109 -2.68 18.89 8.44
N GLN A 110 -2.48 18.17 9.55
CA GLN A 110 -3.26 18.37 10.79
C GLN A 110 -3.14 19.77 11.41
N ASP A 111 -2.12 20.56 11.08
CA ASP A 111 -1.96 21.92 11.61
C ASP A 111 -2.90 22.97 10.97
N LEU A 112 -3.72 22.60 9.97
CA LEU A 112 -4.65 23.52 9.28
C LEU A 112 -6.12 23.40 9.71
N GLU A 113 -6.50 22.35 10.45
CA GLU A 113 -7.92 22.03 10.71
C GLU A 113 -8.62 23.03 11.64
N THR A 114 -7.91 23.83 12.43
CA THR A 114 -8.52 24.77 13.39
C THR A 114 -9.14 26.00 12.73
N LYS A 115 -8.77 26.35 11.48
CA LYS A 115 -9.28 27.55 10.78
C LYS A 115 -10.47 27.29 9.86
N ASP A 116 -10.73 26.04 9.51
CA ASP A 116 -11.66 25.66 8.43
C ASP A 116 -12.88 24.83 8.92
N GLN A 117 -13.11 24.77 10.23
CA GLN A 117 -14.27 24.07 10.80
C GLN A 117 -15.57 24.76 10.33
N GLY A 118 -16.30 24.08 9.43
CA GLY A 118 -17.58 24.54 8.88
C GLY A 118 -17.52 25.08 7.44
N ALA A 119 -16.33 25.23 6.85
CA ALA A 119 -16.21 25.58 5.43
C ALA A 119 -16.54 24.38 4.53
N SER A 120 -17.18 24.64 3.38
CA SER A 120 -17.42 23.59 2.37
C SER A 120 -16.11 23.17 1.70
N ASP A 121 -16.05 21.93 1.19
CA ASP A 121 -14.89 21.44 0.47
C ASP A 121 -14.55 22.32 -0.74
N PHE A 122 -15.58 22.84 -1.42
CA PHE A 122 -15.41 23.85 -2.46
C PHE A 122 -14.69 25.10 -1.95
N LEU A 123 -15.12 25.68 -0.82
CA LEU A 123 -14.54 26.93 -0.30
C LEU A 123 -13.09 26.72 0.15
N LYS A 124 -12.80 25.58 0.79
CA LYS A 124 -11.43 25.21 1.17
C LYS A 124 -10.53 25.07 -0.06
N ASN A 125 -11.01 24.40 -1.11
CA ASN A 125 -10.25 24.22 -2.35
C ASN A 125 -10.09 25.54 -3.10
N PHE A 126 -11.13 26.37 -3.15
CA PHE A 126 -11.14 27.69 -3.76
C PHE A 126 -10.03 28.59 -3.20
N TYR A 127 -9.84 28.61 -1.88
CA TYR A 127 -8.75 29.39 -1.26
C TYR A 127 -7.36 28.75 -1.43
N LYS A 128 -7.26 27.44 -1.68
CA LYS A 128 -5.99 26.74 -1.85
C LYS A 128 -5.43 26.86 -3.27
N SER A 129 -6.25 26.65 -4.29
CA SER A 129 -5.80 26.63 -5.68
C SER A 129 -6.95 26.69 -6.67
N ASN A 130 -6.67 26.98 -7.93
CA ASN A 130 -7.63 27.01 -9.03
C ASN A 130 -7.80 25.65 -9.74
N TYR A 131 -7.27 24.56 -9.17
CA TYR A 131 -7.42 23.19 -9.65
C TYR A 131 -8.37 22.45 -8.72
N PHE A 132 -9.67 22.49 -9.05
CA PHE A 132 -10.73 21.75 -8.36
C PHE A 132 -11.54 20.93 -9.36
#